data_AF-A0A179IHJ8-F1
#
_entry.id   AF-A0A179IHJ8-F1
#
_cell.length_a   1.000
_cell.length_b   1.000
_cell.length_c   1.000
_cell.angle_alpha   90.00
_cell.angle_beta   90.00
_cell.angle_gamma   90.00
#
_symmetry.space_group_name_H-M   'P 1'
#
loop_
_entity.id
_entity.type
_entity.pdbx_description
1 polymer ?
#
loop_
_entity_poly.entity_id
_entity_poly.type
_entity_poly.pdbx_seq_one_letter_code
_entity_poly.pdbx_strand_id
1 'polypeptide(L)'
;YDASDKADIPTHPVIFTKRATSIIAHGDEIFPHPCFTKSVGYEGEIGVIIGRAGFRISEADAMNHVWGYTMINDMTARERQRDHKQFYIGKSPDTFCPMGPVAVAKEHLPPVLEIETTVNGERRQRANTDQLIFSIPYLIHTMSAGQRLRSGDVLATGIPAGVGFGFRPMKFLHQGDEISVSVTGLGTLTNRIASPSSVNPTVESVFSDSHIPQFNVRVPPSTLTSISAKQLFYQKLAAKRDPDEHIAFIHGLGQGSANLHLMDLEGHGLSPTSASSTLSIASFAKDAADILDAAGVKDATVVAHSLGCLVAVKLALERPNLVKKLVLMGPLPCPLPAAGVKGMLARAKAVRDRGMLDISNTIVQTAMSDETKLSNRTAVAAIRISLLGQDPEGYAKASGALASAPELDFTQIKAPTLIITGSEDKISSPALCDVYSRQIHGIKVEMLDKVGHWHLFEASERVIDLVVDFVKT
;
A
#
# COMPACT_ATOMS: atom_id res chain seq x y z
N TYR A 1 1.63 -19.50 -34.06
CA TYR A 1 1.41 -20.91 -33.75
C TYR A 1 2.75 -21.60 -33.86
N ASP A 2 3.11 -22.41 -32.85
CA ASP A 2 4.28 -23.27 -32.98
C ASP A 2 4.07 -24.13 -34.23
N ALA A 3 5.05 -24.18 -35.12
CA ALA A 3 4.93 -24.78 -36.44
C ALA A 3 4.88 -26.33 -36.39
N SER A 4 4.73 -26.89 -35.19
CA SER A 4 4.82 -28.31 -34.87
C SER A 4 3.46 -29.02 -34.84
N ASP A 5 2.35 -28.31 -34.58
CA ASP A 5 1.01 -28.90 -34.59
C ASP A 5 0.43 -28.93 -36.01
N LYS A 6 0.26 -30.14 -36.54
CA LYS A 6 -0.34 -30.41 -37.87
C LYS A 6 -1.87 -30.54 -37.84
N ALA A 7 -2.49 -30.48 -36.66
CA ALA A 7 -3.93 -30.61 -36.49
C ALA A 7 -4.60 -29.23 -36.41
N ASP A 8 -5.76 -29.08 -37.06
CA ASP A 8 -6.53 -27.83 -37.07
C ASP A 8 -7.11 -27.46 -35.69
N ILE A 9 -7.18 -28.42 -34.76
CA ILE A 9 -7.64 -28.25 -33.38
C ILE A 9 -6.49 -28.61 -32.43
N PRO A 10 -6.08 -27.71 -31.52
CA PRO A 10 -5.01 -28.00 -30.57
C PRO A 10 -5.42 -29.12 -29.60
N THR A 11 -4.46 -29.96 -29.19
CA THR A 11 -4.70 -31.02 -28.22
C THR A 11 -4.80 -30.51 -26.78
N HIS A 12 -4.25 -29.32 -26.52
CA HIS A 12 -4.23 -28.68 -25.20
C HIS A 12 -4.57 -27.19 -25.32
N PRO A 13 -5.12 -26.56 -24.26
CA PRO A 13 -5.36 -25.12 -24.25
C PRO A 13 -4.05 -24.34 -24.39
N VAL A 14 -4.03 -23.37 -25.30
CA VAL A 14 -2.89 -22.45 -25.44
C VAL A 14 -3.07 -21.32 -24.43
N ILE A 15 -2.21 -21.28 -23.40
CA ILE A 15 -2.29 -20.31 -22.32
C ILE A 15 -1.22 -19.23 -22.48
N PHE A 16 -1.64 -17.97 -22.46
CA PHE A 16 -0.79 -16.79 -22.42
C PHE A 16 -1.44 -15.73 -21.54
N THR A 17 -0.73 -14.63 -21.28
CA THR A 17 -1.22 -13.55 -20.43
C THR A 17 -1.30 -12.23 -21.20
N LYS A 18 -2.22 -11.38 -20.75
CA LYS A 18 -2.24 -9.95 -21.05
C LYS A 18 -1.79 -9.20 -19.80
N ARG A 19 -1.03 -8.11 -19.97
CA ARG A 19 -0.60 -7.27 -18.85
C ARG A 19 -1.79 -6.48 -18.30
N ALA A 20 -1.96 -6.42 -16.98
CA ALA A 20 -3.06 -5.67 -16.37
C ALA A 20 -3.07 -4.17 -16.76
N THR A 21 -1.91 -3.58 -17.04
CA THR A 21 -1.81 -2.18 -17.51
C THR A 21 -2.36 -1.95 -18.92
N SER A 22 -2.67 -3.01 -19.68
CA SER A 22 -3.32 -2.88 -20.98
C SER A 22 -4.83 -2.71 -20.91
N ILE A 23 -5.42 -2.85 -19.71
CA ILE A 23 -6.87 -2.77 -19.50
C ILE A 23 -7.35 -1.33 -19.65
N ILE A 24 -8.39 -1.14 -20.45
CA ILE A 24 -9.14 0.12 -20.59
C ILE A 24 -10.65 -0.15 -20.49
N ALA A 25 -11.42 0.86 -20.14
CA ALA A 25 -12.86 0.74 -19.97
C ALA A 25 -13.61 0.84 -21.31
N HIS A 26 -14.92 0.58 -21.27
CA HIS A 26 -15.83 0.92 -22.35
C HIS A 26 -15.77 2.43 -22.66
N GLY A 27 -15.71 2.79 -23.94
CA GLY A 27 -15.65 4.16 -24.41
C GLY A 27 -14.25 4.76 -24.49
N ASP A 28 -13.26 4.18 -23.80
CA ASP A 28 -11.87 4.62 -23.88
C ASP A 28 -11.29 4.37 -25.28
N GLU A 29 -10.37 5.23 -25.72
CA GLU A 29 -9.69 5.06 -27.00
C GLU A 29 -8.57 3.99 -26.91
N ILE A 30 -8.44 3.20 -27.97
CA ILE A 30 -7.35 2.25 -28.15
C ILE A 30 -6.22 2.95 -28.90
N PHE A 31 -5.05 3.06 -28.27
CA PHE A 31 -3.87 3.65 -28.90
C PHE A 31 -3.28 2.67 -29.95
N PRO A 32 -3.09 3.08 -31.22
CA PRO A 32 -2.72 2.15 -32.30
C PRO A 32 -1.26 1.70 -32.31
N HIS A 33 -0.39 2.30 -31.47
CA HIS A 33 1.05 2.01 -31.40
C HIS A 33 1.78 1.96 -32.76
N PRO A 34 1.81 3.07 -33.53
CA PRO A 34 2.27 3.08 -34.93
C PRO A 34 3.76 2.72 -35.12
N CYS A 35 4.60 2.97 -34.11
CA CYS A 35 6.02 2.59 -34.11
C CYS A 35 6.24 1.11 -33.73
N PHE A 36 5.20 0.44 -33.22
CA PHE A 36 5.27 -0.94 -32.75
C PHE A 36 4.64 -1.91 -33.74
N THR A 37 3.47 -1.62 -34.31
CA THR A 37 2.76 -2.55 -35.20
C THR A 37 1.97 -1.84 -36.29
N LYS A 38 1.74 -2.53 -37.42
CA LYS A 38 0.82 -2.10 -38.49
C LYS A 38 -0.33 -3.08 -38.71
N SER A 39 -0.44 -4.09 -37.84
CA SER A 39 -1.33 -5.24 -37.99
C SER A 39 -2.23 -5.42 -36.76
N VAL A 40 -2.84 -4.31 -36.32
CA VAL A 40 -3.77 -4.28 -35.19
C VAL A 40 -5.05 -5.01 -35.56
N GLY A 41 -5.46 -5.96 -34.72
CA GLY A 41 -6.71 -6.71 -34.88
C GLY A 41 -7.52 -6.75 -33.60
N TYR A 42 -8.82 -7.00 -33.76
CA TYR A 42 -9.80 -7.24 -32.69
C TYR A 42 -9.97 -8.74 -32.45
N GLU A 43 -10.42 -9.07 -31.25
CA GLU A 43 -10.74 -10.42 -30.79
C GLU A 43 -11.80 -10.32 -29.67
N GLY A 44 -13.08 -10.33 -30.02
CA GLY A 44 -14.13 -10.34 -28.99
C GLY A 44 -14.17 -11.68 -28.26
N GLU A 45 -14.10 -11.63 -26.93
CA GLU A 45 -14.10 -12.80 -26.05
C GLU A 45 -15.01 -12.60 -24.82
N ILE A 46 -15.37 -13.73 -24.19
CA ILE A 46 -16.04 -13.75 -22.89
C ILE A 46 -14.97 -13.91 -21.80
N GLY A 47 -14.95 -12.99 -20.84
CA GLY A 47 -14.11 -13.07 -19.66
C GLY A 47 -14.82 -13.79 -18.52
N VAL A 48 -14.22 -14.88 -18.00
CA VAL A 48 -14.70 -15.61 -16.82
C VAL A 48 -14.00 -15.08 -15.57
N ILE A 49 -14.75 -14.62 -14.59
CA ILE A 49 -14.23 -14.03 -13.36
C ILE A 49 -14.22 -15.07 -12.24
N ILE A 50 -13.05 -15.32 -11.65
CA ILE A 50 -12.89 -16.21 -10.51
C ILE A 50 -13.36 -15.50 -9.24
N GLY A 51 -14.35 -16.07 -8.55
CA GLY A 51 -14.86 -15.59 -7.26
C GLY A 51 -14.18 -16.19 -6.05
N ARG A 52 -13.83 -17.47 -6.15
CA ARG A 52 -13.21 -18.24 -5.07
C ARG A 52 -11.84 -18.72 -5.50
N ALA A 53 -10.82 -18.34 -4.75
CA ALA A 53 -9.46 -18.83 -4.99
C ALA A 53 -9.38 -20.37 -4.90
N GLY A 54 -8.47 -20.98 -5.66
CA GLY A 54 -8.29 -22.43 -5.66
C GLY A 54 -6.99 -22.87 -6.32
N PHE A 55 -6.56 -24.08 -5.99
CA PHE A 55 -5.37 -24.75 -6.55
C PHE A 55 -5.71 -26.21 -6.78
N ARG A 56 -5.35 -26.75 -7.95
CA ARG A 56 -5.72 -28.11 -8.42
C ARG A 56 -7.22 -28.35 -8.35
N ILE A 57 -7.99 -27.44 -8.95
CA ILE A 57 -9.45 -27.49 -8.98
C ILE A 57 -9.87 -28.62 -9.95
N SER A 58 -10.77 -29.50 -9.53
CA SER A 58 -11.34 -30.53 -10.41
C SER A 58 -12.30 -29.87 -11.43
N GLU A 59 -12.49 -30.47 -12.61
CA GLU A 59 -13.49 -29.95 -13.56
C GLU A 59 -14.90 -29.91 -12.95
N ALA A 60 -15.27 -30.92 -12.15
CA ALA A 60 -16.55 -30.99 -11.48
C ALA A 60 -16.79 -29.82 -10.50
N ASP A 61 -15.72 -29.34 -9.86
CA ASP A 61 -15.78 -28.24 -8.90
C ASP A 61 -15.55 -26.87 -9.55
N ALA A 62 -15.08 -26.82 -10.81
CA ALA A 62 -14.59 -25.60 -11.44
C ALA A 62 -15.63 -24.48 -11.46
N MET A 63 -16.90 -24.81 -11.74
CA MET A 63 -17.96 -23.81 -11.77
C MET A 63 -18.24 -23.20 -10.39
N ASN A 64 -17.93 -23.88 -9.29
CA ASN A 64 -18.05 -23.32 -7.92
C ASN A 64 -17.02 -22.21 -7.65
N HIS A 65 -16.00 -22.09 -8.50
CA HIS A 65 -14.98 -21.05 -8.42
C HIS A 65 -15.30 -19.83 -9.29
N VAL A 66 -16.25 -19.94 -10.23
CA VAL A 66 -16.69 -18.85 -11.10
C VAL A 66 -17.69 -17.97 -10.36
N TRP A 67 -17.40 -16.66 -10.27
CA TRP A 67 -18.35 -15.65 -9.80
C TRP A 67 -19.29 -15.21 -10.91
N GLY A 68 -18.75 -14.93 -12.10
CA GLY A 68 -19.53 -14.33 -13.17
C GLY A 68 -18.71 -14.06 -14.41
N TYR A 69 -19.26 -13.21 -15.28
CA TYR A 69 -18.74 -12.96 -16.61
C TYR A 69 -18.63 -11.47 -16.92
N THR A 70 -17.72 -11.13 -17.83
CA THR A 70 -17.57 -9.81 -18.46
C THR A 70 -17.18 -9.99 -19.93
N MET A 71 -17.07 -8.90 -20.70
CA MET A 71 -16.58 -8.93 -22.08
C MET A 71 -15.14 -8.44 -22.13
N ILE A 72 -14.36 -9.04 -23.04
CA ILE A 72 -12.97 -8.65 -23.31
C ILE A 72 -12.81 -8.49 -24.82
N ASN A 73 -12.06 -7.48 -25.24
CA ASN A 73 -11.51 -7.44 -26.59
C ASN A 73 -10.00 -7.71 -26.52
N ASP A 74 -9.56 -8.90 -26.93
CA ASP A 74 -8.15 -9.30 -26.93
C ASP A 74 -7.39 -8.68 -28.12
N MET A 75 -7.25 -7.35 -28.10
CA MET A 75 -6.58 -6.63 -29.16
C MET A 75 -5.17 -7.18 -29.39
N THR A 76 -4.82 -7.35 -30.66
CA THR A 76 -3.62 -8.09 -31.05
C THR A 76 -2.80 -7.37 -32.11
N ALA A 77 -1.50 -7.22 -31.85
CA ALA A 77 -0.49 -6.87 -32.84
C ALA A 77 0.01 -8.16 -33.52
N ARG A 78 -0.55 -8.51 -34.68
CA ARG A 78 -0.37 -9.85 -35.28
C ARG A 78 1.07 -10.17 -35.67
N GLU A 79 1.78 -9.21 -36.25
CA GLU A 79 3.21 -9.36 -36.56
C GLU A 79 4.01 -9.69 -35.30
N ARG A 80 3.75 -8.98 -34.20
CA ARG A 80 4.49 -9.16 -32.95
C ARG A 80 4.15 -10.48 -32.25
N GLN A 81 2.89 -10.91 -32.32
CA GLN A 81 2.48 -12.24 -31.87
C GLN A 81 3.25 -13.35 -32.63
N ARG A 82 3.41 -13.20 -33.95
CA ARG A 82 4.17 -14.16 -34.78
C ARG A 82 5.67 -14.09 -34.50
N ASP A 83 6.25 -12.90 -34.55
CA ASP A 83 7.70 -12.69 -34.57
C ASP A 83 8.36 -13.14 -33.26
N HIS A 84 7.66 -12.99 -32.13
CA HIS A 84 8.22 -13.31 -30.81
C HIS A 84 7.87 -14.70 -30.29
N LYS A 85 7.08 -15.49 -31.05
CA LYS A 85 6.57 -16.84 -30.73
C LYS A 85 5.69 -16.92 -29.48
N GLN A 86 6.12 -16.35 -28.36
CA GLN A 86 5.32 -16.09 -27.18
C GLN A 86 4.34 -14.95 -27.45
N PHE A 87 3.05 -15.17 -27.21
CA PHE A 87 2.00 -14.23 -27.62
C PHE A 87 1.98 -12.95 -26.79
N TYR A 88 2.56 -12.97 -25.58
CA TYR A 88 2.53 -11.88 -24.60
C TYR A 88 2.78 -10.49 -25.20
N ILE A 89 3.86 -10.31 -25.97
CA ILE A 89 4.24 -8.99 -26.49
C ILE A 89 3.27 -8.47 -27.56
N GLY A 90 2.67 -9.36 -28.35
CA GLY A 90 1.64 -9.00 -29.32
C GLY A 90 0.26 -8.78 -28.69
N LYS A 91 0.05 -9.28 -27.47
CA LYS A 91 -1.21 -9.28 -26.74
C LYS A 91 -1.25 -8.27 -25.58
N SER A 92 -0.11 -7.69 -25.19
CA SER A 92 0.01 -6.79 -24.03
C SER A 92 0.48 -5.35 -24.29
N PRO A 93 0.43 -4.76 -25.51
CA PRO A 93 0.57 -3.31 -25.61
C PRO A 93 -0.44 -2.57 -24.73
N ASP A 94 -0.09 -1.37 -24.28
CA ASP A 94 -1.03 -0.55 -23.53
C ASP A 94 -2.34 -0.34 -24.32
N THR A 95 -3.47 -0.22 -23.63
CA THR A 95 -4.82 -0.12 -24.22
C THR A 95 -5.33 -1.34 -25.00
N PHE A 96 -4.56 -2.44 -25.11
CA PHE A 96 -4.96 -3.63 -25.88
C PHE A 96 -5.86 -4.61 -25.12
N CYS A 97 -6.37 -4.27 -23.95
CA CYS A 97 -7.31 -5.11 -23.20
C CYS A 97 -8.60 -4.35 -22.82
N PRO A 98 -9.38 -3.80 -23.77
CA PRO A 98 -10.71 -3.31 -23.44
C PRO A 98 -11.52 -4.39 -22.71
N MET A 99 -12.08 -4.04 -21.56
CA MET A 99 -12.83 -4.96 -20.70
C MET A 99 -13.98 -4.23 -20.00
N GLY A 100 -15.12 -4.90 -19.84
CA GLY A 100 -16.35 -4.32 -19.28
C GLY A 100 -17.50 -4.30 -20.29
N PRO A 101 -18.45 -3.34 -20.22
CA PRO A 101 -18.58 -2.30 -19.20
C PRO A 101 -19.07 -2.82 -17.85
N VAL A 102 -19.67 -4.02 -17.84
CA VAL A 102 -20.24 -4.64 -16.63
C VAL A 102 -19.63 -6.00 -16.37
N ALA A 103 -19.74 -6.42 -15.12
CA ALA A 103 -19.45 -7.77 -14.69
C ALA A 103 -20.72 -8.30 -14.00
N VAL A 104 -21.24 -9.43 -14.47
CA VAL A 104 -22.54 -9.96 -14.01
C VAL A 104 -22.33 -11.35 -13.43
N ALA A 105 -22.87 -11.57 -12.23
CA ALA A 105 -22.84 -12.87 -11.57
C ALA A 105 -23.51 -13.94 -12.44
N LYS A 106 -22.91 -15.14 -12.49
CA LYS A 106 -23.34 -16.21 -13.41
C LYS A 106 -24.80 -16.61 -13.22
N GLU A 107 -25.35 -16.45 -12.01
CA GLU A 107 -26.74 -16.80 -11.67
C GLU A 107 -27.77 -15.88 -12.34
N HIS A 108 -27.36 -14.69 -12.78
CA HIS A 108 -28.23 -13.73 -13.48
C HIS A 108 -28.12 -13.82 -15.01
N LEU A 109 -27.36 -14.80 -15.52
CA LEU A 109 -27.10 -14.97 -16.94
C LEU A 109 -27.65 -16.32 -17.43
N PRO A 110 -28.03 -16.42 -18.72
CA PRO A 110 -28.38 -17.71 -19.29
C PRO A 110 -27.15 -18.63 -19.31
N PRO A 111 -27.36 -19.97 -19.32
CA PRO A 111 -26.25 -20.94 -19.35
C PRO A 111 -25.41 -20.85 -20.63
N VAL A 112 -26.00 -20.36 -21.72
CA VAL A 112 -25.35 -20.15 -23.00
C VAL A 112 -25.31 -18.66 -23.30
N LEU A 113 -24.10 -18.14 -23.53
CA LEU A 113 -23.88 -16.74 -23.88
C LEU A 113 -23.55 -16.64 -25.37
N GLU A 114 -24.32 -15.85 -26.11
CA GLU A 114 -24.00 -15.49 -27.49
C GLU A 114 -23.04 -14.29 -27.47
N ILE A 115 -22.06 -14.29 -28.36
CA ILE A 115 -21.10 -13.20 -28.55
C ILE A 115 -21.11 -12.76 -30.02
N GLU A 116 -21.07 -11.45 -30.23
CA GLU A 116 -20.92 -10.83 -31.55
C GLU A 116 -19.90 -9.69 -31.49
N THR A 117 -19.01 -9.63 -32.48
CA THR A 117 -18.10 -8.48 -32.67
C THR A 117 -18.41 -7.79 -33.98
N THR A 118 -18.58 -6.47 -33.95
CA THR A 118 -18.72 -5.63 -35.14
C THR A 118 -17.57 -4.63 -35.23
N VAL A 119 -17.22 -4.24 -36.47
CA VAL A 119 -16.28 -3.15 -36.75
C VAL A 119 -16.98 -2.16 -37.68
N ASN A 120 -17.15 -0.91 -37.24
CA ASN A 120 -17.92 0.11 -37.96
C ASN A 120 -19.32 -0.37 -38.38
N GLY A 121 -19.99 -1.13 -37.51
CA GLY A 121 -21.30 -1.74 -37.77
C GLY A 121 -21.27 -2.98 -38.67
N GLU A 122 -20.14 -3.33 -39.30
CA GLU A 122 -19.99 -4.58 -40.04
C GLU A 122 -19.75 -5.73 -39.07
N ARG A 123 -20.66 -6.72 -39.03
CA ARG A 123 -20.45 -7.94 -38.22
C ARG A 123 -19.22 -8.71 -38.70
N ARG A 124 -18.32 -8.99 -37.76
CA ARG A 124 -17.06 -9.70 -38.00
C ARG A 124 -17.00 -11.06 -37.33
N GLN A 125 -17.48 -11.18 -36.09
CA GLN A 125 -17.48 -12.44 -35.33
C GLN A 125 -18.89 -12.71 -34.80
N ARG A 126 -19.28 -13.99 -34.73
CA ARG A 126 -20.52 -14.44 -34.07
C ARG A 126 -20.39 -15.90 -33.63
N ALA A 127 -20.62 -16.18 -32.36
CA ALA A 127 -20.63 -17.54 -31.80
C ALA A 127 -21.34 -17.58 -30.44
N ASN A 128 -21.29 -18.73 -29.77
CA ASN A 128 -21.70 -18.86 -28.38
C ASN A 128 -20.78 -19.78 -27.56
N THR A 129 -21.00 -19.83 -26.25
CA THR A 129 -20.18 -20.60 -25.31
C THR A 129 -20.23 -22.11 -25.51
N ASP A 130 -21.26 -22.65 -26.17
CA ASP A 130 -21.33 -24.09 -26.47
C ASP A 130 -20.37 -24.49 -27.59
N GLN A 131 -19.86 -23.51 -28.35
CA GLN A 131 -18.88 -23.72 -29.42
C GLN A 131 -17.43 -23.65 -28.92
N LEU A 132 -17.20 -23.54 -27.60
CA LEU A 132 -15.85 -23.59 -27.03
C LEU A 132 -15.22 -24.97 -27.26
N ILE A 133 -14.04 -25.00 -27.87
CA ILE A 133 -13.24 -26.23 -28.04
C ILE A 133 -12.88 -26.82 -26.67
N PHE A 134 -12.52 -25.95 -25.72
CA PHE A 134 -12.21 -26.30 -24.35
C PHE A 134 -13.22 -25.62 -23.42
N SER A 135 -13.94 -26.43 -22.65
CA SER A 135 -14.96 -25.94 -21.73
C SER A 135 -14.33 -25.05 -20.64
N ILE A 136 -15.11 -24.12 -20.08
CA ILE A 136 -14.69 -23.29 -18.93
C ILE A 136 -14.19 -24.17 -17.76
N PRO A 137 -14.89 -25.26 -17.38
CA PRO A 137 -14.37 -26.21 -16.40
C PRO A 137 -12.97 -26.75 -16.72
N TYR A 138 -12.74 -27.17 -17.96
CA TYR A 138 -11.46 -27.72 -18.40
C TYR A 138 -10.34 -26.66 -18.41
N LEU A 139 -10.65 -25.42 -18.79
CA LEU A 139 -9.69 -24.30 -18.72
C LEU A 139 -9.26 -24.02 -17.26
N ILE A 140 -10.23 -23.95 -16.33
CA ILE A 140 -9.97 -23.74 -14.90
C ILE A 140 -9.15 -24.90 -14.32
N HIS A 141 -9.52 -26.14 -14.65
CA HIS A 141 -8.78 -27.34 -14.25
C HIS A 141 -7.33 -27.28 -14.74
N THR A 142 -7.14 -27.03 -16.04
CA THR A 142 -5.82 -26.96 -16.69
C THR A 142 -4.93 -25.90 -16.04
N MET A 143 -5.42 -24.67 -15.89
CA MET A 143 -4.64 -23.57 -15.32
C MET A 143 -4.34 -23.82 -13.84
N SER A 144 -5.31 -24.32 -13.08
CA SER A 144 -5.16 -24.50 -11.64
C SER A 144 -4.29 -25.70 -11.25
N ALA A 145 -3.98 -26.60 -12.18
CA ALA A 145 -3.15 -27.78 -11.93
C ALA A 145 -1.74 -27.42 -11.43
N GLY A 146 -1.16 -26.34 -11.97
CA GLY A 146 0.16 -25.82 -11.60
C GLY A 146 0.16 -24.45 -10.91
N GLN A 147 -0.97 -23.74 -10.91
CA GLN A 147 -1.04 -22.35 -10.44
C GLN A 147 -2.26 -22.14 -9.52
N ARG A 148 -2.14 -21.31 -8.49
CA ARG A 148 -3.30 -20.91 -7.68
C ARG A 148 -4.05 -19.81 -8.42
N LEU A 149 -5.31 -20.07 -8.78
CA LEU A 149 -6.23 -19.02 -9.22
C LEU A 149 -6.70 -18.22 -8.01
N ARG A 150 -6.75 -16.89 -8.15
CA ARG A 150 -7.14 -15.94 -7.11
C ARG A 150 -8.51 -15.35 -7.42
N SER A 151 -9.22 -14.94 -6.37
CA SER A 151 -10.43 -14.13 -6.53
C SER A 151 -10.09 -12.84 -7.28
N GLY A 152 -10.83 -12.54 -8.34
CA GLY A 152 -10.60 -11.41 -9.23
C GLY A 152 -9.78 -11.74 -10.49
N ASP A 153 -9.19 -12.94 -10.60
CA ASP A 153 -8.56 -13.36 -11.85
C ASP A 153 -9.63 -13.46 -12.96
N VAL A 154 -9.27 -13.03 -14.17
CA VAL A 154 -10.15 -13.07 -15.34
C VAL A 154 -9.52 -13.93 -16.43
N LEU A 155 -10.26 -14.95 -16.87
CA LEU A 155 -9.86 -15.86 -17.94
C LEU A 155 -10.59 -15.44 -19.22
N ALA A 156 -9.86 -14.97 -20.22
CA ALA A 156 -10.37 -14.77 -21.57
C ALA A 156 -10.44 -16.14 -22.26
N THR A 157 -11.64 -16.56 -22.69
CA THR A 157 -11.93 -17.96 -23.05
C THR A 157 -11.66 -18.33 -24.50
N GLY A 158 -11.12 -17.39 -25.29
CA GLY A 158 -10.82 -17.57 -26.69
C GLY A 158 -11.85 -16.94 -27.62
N ILE A 159 -11.44 -16.81 -28.89
CA ILE A 159 -12.18 -16.11 -29.93
C ILE A 159 -13.06 -17.00 -30.80
N PRO A 160 -14.20 -16.48 -31.28
CA PRO A 160 -14.89 -17.00 -32.45
C PRO A 160 -14.12 -16.81 -33.75
N ALA A 161 -14.49 -17.57 -34.78
CA ALA A 161 -14.09 -17.31 -36.16
C ALA A 161 -14.47 -15.87 -36.59
N GLY A 162 -13.68 -15.29 -37.50
CA GLY A 162 -13.93 -13.92 -38.01
C GLY A 162 -12.96 -12.85 -37.52
N VAL A 163 -11.79 -13.25 -37.01
CA VAL A 163 -10.67 -12.32 -36.82
C VAL A 163 -10.19 -11.76 -38.15
N GLY A 164 -9.77 -10.50 -38.14
CA GLY A 164 -9.33 -9.76 -39.33
C GLY A 164 -8.28 -10.48 -40.20
N PHE A 165 -7.38 -11.24 -39.57
CA PHE A 165 -6.34 -12.04 -40.22
C PHE A 165 -6.89 -13.23 -41.05
N GLY A 166 -8.09 -13.71 -40.71
CA GLY A 166 -8.78 -14.80 -41.41
C GLY A 166 -9.40 -14.36 -42.74
N PHE A 167 -9.59 -13.05 -42.98
CA PHE A 167 -10.16 -12.55 -44.22
C PHE A 167 -9.15 -12.58 -45.38
N ARG A 168 -9.67 -12.61 -46.61
CA ARG A 168 -8.92 -12.46 -47.86
C ARG A 168 -9.60 -11.38 -48.72
N PRO A 169 -9.04 -10.16 -48.84
CA PRO A 169 -7.82 -9.67 -48.20
C PRO A 169 -7.94 -9.54 -46.67
N MET A 170 -6.81 -9.55 -45.96
CA MET A 170 -6.78 -9.38 -44.50
C MET A 170 -7.33 -8.00 -44.11
N LYS A 171 -8.11 -7.94 -43.04
CA LYS A 171 -8.71 -6.69 -42.52
C LYS A 171 -8.06 -6.32 -41.19
N PHE A 172 -7.19 -5.30 -41.19
CA PHE A 172 -6.65 -4.71 -39.96
C PHE A 172 -7.43 -3.46 -39.55
N LEU A 173 -7.26 -3.05 -38.31
CA LEU A 173 -7.89 -1.86 -37.76
C LEU A 173 -7.07 -0.62 -38.10
N HIS A 174 -7.77 0.46 -38.42
CA HIS A 174 -7.22 1.77 -38.76
C HIS A 174 -7.74 2.84 -37.81
N GLN A 175 -7.10 4.02 -37.83
CA GLN A 175 -7.55 5.18 -37.09
C GLN A 175 -9.04 5.45 -37.31
N GLY A 176 -9.78 5.68 -36.23
CA GLY A 176 -11.20 5.99 -36.26
C GLY A 176 -12.12 4.78 -36.30
N ASP A 177 -11.60 3.57 -36.57
CA ASP A 177 -12.41 2.35 -36.54
C ASP A 177 -13.00 2.13 -35.15
N GLU A 178 -14.29 1.84 -35.10
CA GLU A 178 -15.02 1.49 -33.88
C GLU A 178 -15.23 -0.01 -33.83
N ILE A 179 -14.91 -0.61 -32.68
CA ILE A 179 -15.09 -2.03 -32.41
C ILE A 179 -16.11 -2.17 -31.30
N SER A 180 -17.15 -2.99 -31.53
CA SER A 180 -18.17 -3.29 -30.53
C SER A 180 -18.29 -4.79 -30.33
N VAL A 181 -18.05 -5.26 -29.10
CA VAL A 181 -18.26 -6.65 -28.65
C VAL A 181 -19.55 -6.69 -27.84
N SER A 182 -20.52 -7.51 -28.23
CA SER A 182 -21.79 -7.65 -27.52
C SER A 182 -21.97 -9.08 -27.04
N VAL A 183 -22.42 -9.24 -25.79
CA VAL A 183 -22.69 -10.55 -25.20
C VAL A 183 -24.04 -10.58 -24.50
N THR A 184 -24.78 -11.67 -24.64
CA THR A 184 -26.10 -11.87 -24.01
C THR A 184 -26.06 -11.55 -22.52
N GLY A 185 -26.87 -10.60 -22.06
CA GLY A 185 -26.97 -10.20 -20.65
C GLY A 185 -25.80 -9.36 -20.12
N LEU A 186 -24.76 -9.09 -20.92
CA LEU A 186 -23.63 -8.22 -20.55
C LEU A 186 -23.63 -6.87 -21.30
N GLY A 187 -24.52 -6.69 -22.28
CA GLY A 187 -24.59 -5.47 -23.07
C GLY A 187 -23.52 -5.41 -24.16
N THR A 188 -22.93 -4.23 -24.36
CA THR A 188 -21.94 -3.99 -25.43
C THR A 188 -20.72 -3.23 -24.90
N LEU A 189 -19.52 -3.73 -25.23
CA LEU A 189 -18.22 -3.10 -25.03
C LEU A 189 -17.77 -2.43 -26.33
N THR A 190 -17.68 -1.10 -26.35
CA THR A 190 -17.35 -0.31 -27.54
C THR A 190 -16.11 0.55 -27.30
N ASN A 191 -15.17 0.51 -28.24
CA ASN A 191 -13.95 1.31 -28.19
C ASN A 191 -13.56 1.75 -29.62
N ARG A 192 -12.88 2.91 -29.73
CA ARG A 192 -12.42 3.46 -31.01
C ARG A 192 -10.90 3.47 -31.08
N ILE A 193 -10.34 3.22 -32.26
CA ILE A 193 -8.91 3.39 -32.51
C ILE A 193 -8.57 4.88 -32.57
N ALA A 194 -7.69 5.32 -31.65
CA ALA A 194 -7.23 6.70 -31.53
C ALA A 194 -6.45 7.17 -32.77
N SER A 195 -6.16 8.47 -32.84
CA SER A 195 -5.17 9.00 -33.76
C SER A 195 -3.78 8.39 -33.49
N PRO A 196 -2.96 8.07 -34.52
CA PRO A 196 -1.55 7.72 -34.33
C PRO A 196 -0.73 8.80 -33.61
N SER A 197 -1.21 10.05 -33.62
CA SER A 197 -0.61 11.18 -32.92
C SER A 197 -1.13 11.38 -31.49
N SER A 198 -2.09 10.57 -31.03
CA SER A 198 -2.60 10.65 -29.66
C SER A 198 -1.51 10.29 -28.65
N VAL A 199 -1.60 10.83 -27.44
CA VAL A 199 -0.73 10.43 -26.33
C VAL A 199 -1.18 9.05 -25.84
N ASN A 200 -0.24 8.13 -25.61
CA ASN A 200 -0.57 6.87 -24.95
C ASN A 200 -0.95 7.16 -23.48
N PRO A 201 -2.21 6.96 -23.06
CA PRO A 201 -2.70 7.40 -21.76
C PRO A 201 -2.00 6.71 -20.58
N THR A 202 -1.41 5.53 -20.80
CA THR A 202 -0.66 4.80 -19.77
C THR A 202 0.73 5.40 -19.51
N VAL A 203 1.28 6.20 -20.43
CA VAL A 203 2.64 6.74 -20.26
C VAL A 203 2.69 7.68 -19.06
N GLU A 204 1.67 8.51 -18.86
CA GLU A 204 1.55 9.36 -17.67
C GLU A 204 1.52 8.52 -16.38
N SER A 205 0.89 7.33 -16.40
CA SER A 205 0.88 6.43 -15.25
C SER A 205 2.25 5.82 -14.91
N VAL A 206 3.13 5.64 -15.90
CA VAL A 206 4.52 5.17 -15.68
C VAL A 206 5.34 6.25 -14.97
N PHE A 207 5.04 7.52 -15.24
CA PHE A 207 5.68 8.67 -14.60
C PHE A 207 4.93 9.13 -13.33
N SER A 208 3.74 8.60 -13.07
CA SER A 208 3.03 8.80 -11.81
C SER A 208 3.68 7.97 -10.71
N ASP A 209 3.93 8.59 -9.55
CA ASP A 209 4.46 7.90 -8.38
C ASP A 209 3.50 6.77 -7.97
N SER A 210 4.01 5.54 -7.94
CA SER A 210 3.24 4.35 -7.57
C SER A 210 2.61 4.49 -6.18
N HIS A 211 1.33 4.13 -6.04
CA HIS A 211 0.66 4.00 -4.74
C HIS A 211 1.14 2.78 -3.93
N ILE A 212 1.98 1.91 -4.50
CA ILE A 212 2.70 0.89 -3.75
C ILE A 212 3.81 1.64 -3.01
N PRO A 213 3.76 1.72 -1.66
CA PRO A 213 4.81 2.38 -0.91
C PRO A 213 6.11 1.64 -1.19
N GLN A 214 7.06 2.29 -1.84
CA GLN A 214 8.43 1.82 -1.89
C GLN A 214 9.04 2.12 -0.53
N PHE A 215 8.93 1.20 0.41
CA PHE A 215 9.62 1.33 1.69
C PHE A 215 11.12 1.37 1.42
N ASN A 216 11.75 2.49 1.82
CA ASN A 216 13.18 2.70 2.06
C ASN A 216 14.20 2.55 0.92
N VAL A 217 13.83 2.36 -0.35
CA VAL A 217 14.84 2.17 -1.43
C VAL A 217 15.01 3.38 -2.36
N ARG A 218 14.12 4.40 -2.32
CA ARG A 218 14.21 5.56 -3.21
C ARG A 218 14.00 6.91 -2.53
N VAL A 219 14.51 7.08 -1.33
CA VAL A 219 14.75 8.44 -0.84
C VAL A 219 16.10 8.88 -1.42
N PRO A 220 16.16 9.89 -2.31
CA PRO A 220 17.44 10.36 -2.82
C PRO A 220 18.34 10.78 -1.65
N PRO A 221 19.66 10.50 -1.69
CA PRO A 221 20.60 10.79 -0.60
C PRO A 221 20.54 12.25 -0.08
N SER A 222 20.00 13.17 -0.88
CA SER A 222 19.85 14.59 -0.55
C SER A 222 18.90 14.91 0.62
N THR A 223 18.05 13.99 1.06
CA THR A 223 17.12 14.23 2.20
C THR A 223 17.51 13.47 3.46
N LEU A 224 18.57 12.65 3.43
CA LEU A 224 19.13 12.02 4.63
C LEU A 224 20.33 12.82 5.11
N THR A 225 20.48 12.92 6.42
CA THR A 225 21.63 13.54 7.06
C THR A 225 22.57 12.46 7.55
N SER A 226 23.85 12.57 7.19
CA SER A 226 24.91 11.74 7.76
C SER A 226 25.15 12.17 9.21
N ILE A 227 24.69 11.37 10.17
CA ILE A 227 24.86 11.62 11.59
C ILE A 227 25.69 10.48 12.17
N SER A 228 26.89 10.80 12.65
CA SER A 228 27.90 9.80 13.03
C SER A 228 28.18 8.83 11.86
N ALA A 229 27.89 7.53 12.03
CA ALA A 229 28.04 6.50 10.99
C ALA A 229 26.69 6.09 10.35
N LYS A 230 25.60 6.80 10.65
CA LYS A 230 24.24 6.47 10.20
C LYS A 230 23.72 7.49 9.19
N GLN A 231 22.81 7.04 8.33
CA GLN A 231 21.97 7.90 7.50
C GLN A 231 20.63 8.04 8.21
N LEU A 232 20.33 9.23 8.74
CA LEU A 232 19.09 9.50 9.47
C LEU A 232 18.34 10.63 8.79
N PHE A 233 17.01 10.51 8.73
CA PHE A 233 16.15 11.61 8.32
C PHE A 233 16.07 12.64 9.44
N TYR A 234 16.39 13.88 9.06
CA TYR A 234 16.33 15.04 9.93
C TYR A 234 15.90 16.25 9.10
N GLN A 235 14.94 16.99 9.63
CA GLN A 235 14.45 18.23 9.04
C GLN A 235 14.39 19.32 10.11
N LYS A 236 15.00 20.47 9.81
CA LYS A 236 14.84 21.70 10.59
C LYS A 236 13.81 22.58 9.92
N LEU A 237 12.75 22.93 10.64
CA LEU A 237 11.82 23.98 10.24
C LEU A 237 12.17 25.24 11.03
N ALA A 238 12.61 26.28 10.34
CA ALA A 238 13.09 27.51 10.97
C ALA A 238 11.94 28.33 11.58
N ALA A 239 12.19 28.87 12.78
CA ALA A 239 11.26 29.77 13.45
C ALA A 239 11.05 31.07 12.65
N LYS A 240 9.85 31.67 12.78
CA LYS A 240 9.59 33.04 12.29
C LYS A 240 9.84 34.12 13.35
N ARG A 241 9.99 33.77 14.63
CA ARG A 241 9.95 34.74 15.75
C ARG A 241 11.07 34.63 16.78
N ASP A 242 11.46 33.43 17.22
CA ASP A 242 12.53 33.26 18.22
C ASP A 242 13.58 32.26 17.71
N PRO A 243 14.80 32.71 17.39
CA PRO A 243 15.86 31.86 16.86
C PRO A 243 16.49 30.93 17.90
N ASP A 244 16.32 31.19 19.20
CA ASP A 244 16.96 30.44 20.30
C ASP A 244 16.02 29.41 20.95
N GLU A 245 14.72 29.43 20.63
CA GLU A 245 13.76 28.42 21.09
C GLU A 245 13.75 27.19 20.16
N HIS A 246 14.14 26.04 20.71
CA HIS A 246 14.21 24.76 20.01
C HIS A 246 13.19 23.76 20.55
N ILE A 247 12.45 23.10 19.64
CA ILE A 247 11.54 22.00 19.95
C ILE A 247 11.94 20.78 19.11
N ALA A 248 12.23 19.66 19.78
CA ALA A 248 12.63 18.41 19.14
C ALA A 248 11.52 17.37 19.23
N PHE A 249 11.08 16.85 18.08
CA PHE A 249 10.03 15.82 18.01
C PHE A 249 10.64 14.45 17.76
N ILE A 250 10.48 13.55 18.72
CA ILE A 250 10.85 12.14 18.57
C ILE A 250 9.61 11.35 18.13
N HIS A 251 9.72 10.66 16.99
CA HIS A 251 8.61 10.10 16.23
C HIS A 251 7.69 11.17 15.61
N GLY A 252 8.28 12.18 14.99
CA GLY A 252 7.79 12.88 13.79
C GLY A 252 6.33 13.36 13.78
N LEU A 253 5.94 14.23 14.72
CA LEU A 253 4.54 14.68 14.86
C LEU A 253 4.42 16.19 15.19
N GLY A 254 5.21 17.05 14.53
CA GLY A 254 5.29 18.49 14.84
C GLY A 254 4.91 19.46 13.72
N GLN A 255 4.10 20.47 14.04
CA GLN A 255 4.04 21.78 13.38
C GLN A 255 4.02 22.89 14.45
N GLY A 256 4.53 24.08 14.15
CA GLY A 256 4.70 25.14 15.16
C GLY A 256 5.51 26.36 14.69
N SER A 257 5.65 27.36 15.57
CA SER A 257 6.28 28.66 15.30
C SER A 257 7.74 28.80 15.77
N ALA A 258 8.27 27.82 16.51
CA ALA A 258 9.65 27.73 17.00
C ALA A 258 10.57 27.00 16.01
N ASN A 259 11.87 26.84 16.34
CA ASN A 259 12.74 25.97 15.54
C ASN A 259 12.36 24.51 15.81
N LEU A 260 11.74 23.87 14.82
CA LEU A 260 11.29 22.49 14.97
C LEU A 260 12.36 21.56 14.39
N HIS A 261 12.81 20.64 15.23
CA HIS A 261 13.71 19.56 14.86
C HIS A 261 12.87 18.30 14.72
N LEU A 262 12.52 17.96 13.48
CA LEU A 262 11.78 16.75 13.14
C LEU A 262 12.81 15.67 12.78
N MET A 263 12.73 14.52 13.46
CA MET A 263 13.68 13.43 13.26
C MET A 263 12.99 12.07 13.27
N ASP A 264 13.45 11.20 12.37
CA ASP A 264 13.11 9.78 12.42
C ASP A 264 14.30 9.00 12.98
N LEU A 265 14.03 8.14 13.94
CA LEU A 265 15.03 7.25 14.53
C LEU A 265 15.37 6.11 13.55
N GLU A 266 16.51 5.44 13.74
CA GLU A 266 16.89 4.32 12.87
C GLU A 266 15.74 3.30 12.73
N GLY A 267 15.40 2.93 11.48
CA GLY A 267 14.32 1.98 11.18
C GLY A 267 12.90 2.54 11.31
N HIS A 268 12.74 3.85 11.54
CA HIS A 268 11.44 4.51 11.61
C HIS A 268 11.30 5.52 10.47
N GLY A 269 10.05 5.75 10.04
CA GLY A 269 9.75 6.76 9.02
C GLY A 269 10.66 6.63 7.80
N LEU A 270 11.43 7.67 7.51
CA LEU A 270 12.37 7.75 6.39
C LEU A 270 13.81 7.36 6.75
N SER A 271 14.11 7.08 8.01
CA SER A 271 15.44 6.64 8.47
C SER A 271 15.60 5.13 8.25
N PRO A 272 16.51 4.69 7.35
CA PRO A 272 16.74 3.27 7.12
C PRO A 272 17.37 2.58 8.33
N THR A 273 17.29 1.25 8.37
CA THR A 273 18.10 0.42 9.28
C THR A 273 18.88 -0.62 8.48
N SER A 274 20.07 -0.98 8.96
CA SER A 274 20.86 -2.09 8.39
C SER A 274 20.44 -3.42 9.01
N ALA A 275 20.51 -4.52 8.26
CA ALA A 275 20.30 -5.87 8.81
C ALA A 275 21.19 -6.16 10.04
N SER A 276 22.42 -5.65 10.07
CA SER A 276 23.38 -5.84 11.16
C SER A 276 23.13 -4.96 12.39
N SER A 277 22.26 -3.96 12.30
CA SER A 277 22.00 -3.04 13.43
C SER A 277 21.21 -3.71 14.53
N THR A 278 21.66 -3.57 15.77
CA THR A 278 20.91 -3.93 16.99
C THR A 278 20.34 -2.66 17.60
N LEU A 279 19.01 -2.54 17.61
CA LEU A 279 18.33 -1.36 18.14
C LEU A 279 17.93 -1.55 19.60
N SER A 280 18.01 -0.48 20.38
CA SER A 280 17.66 -0.38 21.79
C SER A 280 17.15 1.04 22.11
N ILE A 281 16.49 1.22 23.25
CA ILE A 281 16.11 2.57 23.72
C ILE A 281 17.34 3.48 23.83
N ALA A 282 18.48 2.95 24.29
CA ALA A 282 19.73 3.70 24.41
C ALA A 282 20.30 4.10 23.03
N SER A 283 20.30 3.22 22.04
CA SER A 283 20.76 3.58 20.69
C SER A 283 19.89 4.64 20.05
N PHE A 284 18.58 4.59 20.28
CA PHE A 284 17.66 5.63 19.79
C PHE A 284 17.88 6.97 20.49
N ALA A 285 18.11 6.96 21.81
CA ALA A 285 18.41 8.18 22.56
C ALA A 285 19.73 8.80 22.08
N LYS A 286 20.72 7.95 21.76
CA LYS A 286 21.96 8.38 21.14
C LYS A 286 21.72 9.00 19.76
N ASP A 287 20.90 8.39 18.90
CA ASP A 287 20.57 8.95 17.58
C ASP A 287 19.95 10.36 17.72
N ALA A 288 19.00 10.53 18.65
CA ALA A 288 18.40 11.83 18.92
C ALA A 288 19.42 12.86 19.46
N ALA A 289 20.31 12.46 20.36
CA ALA A 289 21.37 13.31 20.87
C ALA A 289 22.33 13.76 19.77
N ASP A 290 22.82 12.81 18.96
CA ASP A 290 23.75 13.07 17.85
C ASP A 290 23.13 14.01 16.80
N ILE A 291 21.83 13.88 16.52
CA ILE A 291 21.10 14.79 15.62
C ILE A 291 21.08 16.21 16.18
N LEU A 292 20.74 16.38 17.47
CA LEU A 292 20.68 17.68 18.11
C LEU A 292 22.07 18.34 18.23
N ASP A 293 23.10 17.54 18.55
CA ASP A 293 24.49 18.00 18.59
C ASP A 293 24.94 18.46 17.18
N ALA A 294 24.65 17.69 16.13
CA ALA A 294 24.95 18.06 14.74
C ALA A 294 24.17 19.31 14.27
N ALA A 295 22.99 19.53 14.82
CA ALA A 295 22.18 20.73 14.56
C ALA A 295 22.65 21.96 15.36
N GLY A 296 23.64 21.82 16.24
CA GLY A 296 24.16 22.89 17.09
C GLY A 296 23.21 23.32 18.21
N VAL A 297 22.28 22.45 18.60
CA VAL A 297 21.27 22.73 19.62
C VAL A 297 21.88 22.51 21.01
N LYS A 298 21.84 23.55 21.85
CA LYS A 298 22.38 23.49 23.22
C LYS A 298 21.40 22.87 24.21
N ASP A 299 20.13 23.27 24.09
CA ASP A 299 19.00 22.72 24.81
C ASP A 299 17.75 22.78 23.93
N ALA A 300 16.78 21.89 24.19
CA ALA A 300 15.49 21.87 23.49
C ALA A 300 14.36 21.38 24.40
N THR A 301 13.14 21.80 24.09
CA THR A 301 11.94 21.10 24.56
C THR A 301 11.79 19.82 23.74
N VAL A 302 11.85 18.66 24.40
CA VAL A 302 11.71 17.36 23.73
C VAL A 302 10.26 16.90 23.85
N VAL A 303 9.62 16.68 22.70
CA VAL A 303 8.25 16.19 22.59
C VAL A 303 8.26 14.80 21.98
N ALA A 304 7.66 13.84 22.66
CA ALA A 304 7.71 12.45 22.23
C ALA A 304 6.38 11.72 22.43
N HIS A 305 6.16 10.69 21.61
CA HIS A 305 4.98 9.83 21.65
C HIS A 305 5.34 8.36 21.80
N SER A 306 4.58 7.64 22.63
CA SER A 306 4.66 6.18 22.76
C SER A 306 6.08 5.70 23.08
N LEU A 307 6.67 4.81 22.25
CA LEU A 307 8.05 4.37 22.38
C LEU A 307 9.06 5.53 22.45
N GLY A 308 8.79 6.61 21.71
CA GLY A 308 9.60 7.82 21.73
C GLY A 308 9.69 8.45 23.13
N CYS A 309 8.69 8.27 23.99
CA CYS A 309 8.73 8.75 25.37
C CYS A 309 9.87 8.11 26.17
N LEU A 310 10.11 6.80 25.98
CA LEU A 310 11.22 6.11 26.65
C LEU A 310 12.57 6.58 26.10
N VAL A 311 12.63 6.87 24.81
CA VAL A 311 13.81 7.47 24.16
C VAL A 311 14.08 8.86 24.74
N ALA A 312 13.06 9.69 24.87
CA ALA A 312 13.16 11.04 25.43
C ALA A 312 13.54 11.04 26.91
N VAL A 313 12.99 10.13 27.71
CA VAL A 313 13.39 9.91 29.10
C VAL A 313 14.86 9.49 29.16
N LYS A 314 15.27 8.49 28.38
CA LYS A 314 16.66 8.04 28.31
C LYS A 314 17.62 9.18 27.92
N LEU A 315 17.23 10.02 26.96
CA LEU A 315 17.96 11.22 26.57
C LEU A 315 18.07 12.22 27.74
N ALA A 316 16.99 12.48 28.46
CA ALA A 316 16.99 13.40 29.61
C ALA A 316 17.86 12.89 30.78
N LEU A 317 17.95 11.57 30.96
CA LEU A 317 18.80 10.95 31.97
C LEU A 317 20.30 11.03 31.61
N GLU A 318 20.65 10.82 30.34
CA GLU A 318 22.05 10.81 29.88
C GLU A 318 22.58 12.20 29.53
N ARG A 319 21.71 13.10 29.07
CA ARG A 319 22.04 14.45 28.61
C ARG A 319 21.07 15.48 29.23
N PRO A 320 21.03 15.63 30.57
CA PRO A 320 20.04 16.48 31.24
C PRO A 320 20.09 17.95 30.80
N ASN A 321 21.27 18.46 30.44
CA ASN A 321 21.41 19.84 29.96
C ASN A 321 20.86 20.06 28.54
N LEU A 322 20.72 19.00 27.75
CA LEU A 322 20.17 19.08 26.39
C LEU A 322 18.64 19.11 26.40
N VAL A 323 18.01 18.65 27.48
CA VAL A 323 16.55 18.58 27.63
C VAL A 323 16.07 19.70 28.56
N LYS A 324 15.64 20.81 27.96
CA LYS A 324 15.13 21.98 28.70
C LYS A 324 13.77 21.70 29.35
N LYS A 325 12.88 21.05 28.59
CA LYS A 325 11.54 20.61 29.00
C LYS A 325 11.24 19.28 28.33
N LEU A 326 10.35 18.50 28.94
CA LEU A 326 10.00 17.17 28.46
C LEU A 326 8.48 17.03 28.32
N VAL A 327 8.01 16.63 27.15
CA VAL A 327 6.59 16.30 26.90
C VAL A 327 6.49 14.85 26.50
N LEU A 328 5.80 14.05 27.30
CA LEU A 328 5.62 12.61 27.13
C LEU A 328 4.16 12.30 26.84
N MET A 329 3.84 11.98 25.59
CA MET A 329 2.49 11.59 25.17
C MET A 329 2.36 10.07 25.17
N GLY A 330 1.65 9.53 26.17
CA GLY A 330 1.49 8.10 26.36
C GLY A 330 2.78 7.33 26.63
N PRO A 331 3.56 7.66 27.70
CA PRO A 331 4.75 6.90 28.07
C PRO A 331 4.44 5.43 28.36
N LEU A 332 5.22 4.52 27.76
CA LEU A 332 5.02 3.08 27.91
C LEU A 332 5.56 2.55 29.25
N PRO A 333 5.03 1.43 29.78
CA PRO A 333 5.62 0.78 30.94
C PRO A 333 7.06 0.36 30.63
N CYS A 334 7.96 0.61 31.57
CA CYS A 334 9.39 0.34 31.43
C CYS A 334 9.97 -0.15 32.77
N PRO A 335 10.38 -1.42 32.89
CA PRO A 335 10.34 -2.46 31.86
C PRO A 335 8.90 -2.92 31.54
N LEU A 336 8.72 -3.58 30.40
CA LEU A 336 7.45 -4.23 30.08
C LEU A 336 7.19 -5.42 31.02
N PRO A 337 5.93 -5.68 31.43
CA PRO A 337 5.58 -6.92 32.10
C PRO A 337 5.81 -8.12 31.17
N ALA A 338 6.01 -9.32 31.72
CA ALA A 338 6.35 -10.52 30.94
C ALA A 338 5.37 -10.82 29.79
N ALA A 339 4.07 -10.58 29.99
CA ALA A 339 3.06 -10.71 28.94
C ALA A 339 3.25 -9.67 27.81
N GLY A 340 3.63 -8.45 28.17
CA GLY A 340 3.97 -7.38 27.22
C GLY A 340 5.21 -7.71 26.40
N VAL A 341 6.26 -8.24 27.03
CA VAL A 341 7.48 -8.72 26.35
C VAL A 341 7.14 -9.79 25.30
N LYS A 342 6.38 -10.83 25.69
CA LYS A 342 5.93 -11.87 24.77
C LYS A 342 5.10 -11.29 23.62
N GLY A 343 4.21 -10.35 23.92
CA GLY A 343 3.38 -9.65 22.93
C GLY A 343 4.21 -8.88 21.90
N MET A 344 5.22 -8.12 22.34
CA MET A 344 6.10 -7.36 21.45
C MET A 344 6.97 -8.28 20.58
N LEU A 345 7.50 -9.37 21.12
CA LEU A 345 8.28 -10.34 20.34
C LEU A 345 7.42 -11.07 19.31
N ALA A 346 6.19 -11.44 19.67
CA ALA A 346 5.23 -12.03 18.74
C ALA A 346 4.84 -11.04 17.63
N ARG A 347 4.66 -9.76 17.98
CA ARG A 347 4.40 -8.69 17.02
C ARG A 347 5.57 -8.50 16.06
N ALA A 348 6.81 -8.46 16.56
CA ALA A 348 8.02 -8.36 15.74
C ALA A 348 8.10 -9.50 14.71
N LYS A 349 7.82 -10.74 15.15
CA LYS A 349 7.75 -11.89 14.24
C LYS A 349 6.65 -11.75 13.20
N ALA A 350 5.44 -11.37 13.62
CA ALA A 350 4.31 -11.23 12.71
C ALA A 350 4.55 -10.20 11.60
N VAL A 351 5.16 -9.06 11.96
CA VAL A 351 5.49 -8.01 10.98
C VAL A 351 6.55 -8.46 9.98
N ARG A 352 7.58 -9.18 10.43
CA ARG A 352 8.58 -9.77 9.51
C ARG A 352 7.96 -10.78 8.55
N ASP A 353 7.04 -11.60 9.05
CA ASP A 353 6.44 -12.68 8.25
C ASP A 353 5.36 -12.18 7.27
N ARG A 354 4.58 -11.15 7.65
CA ARG A 354 3.35 -10.75 6.94
C ARG A 354 3.24 -9.25 6.63
N GLY A 355 4.25 -8.45 6.99
CA GLY A 355 4.23 -6.99 6.84
C GLY A 355 3.34 -6.27 7.85
N MET A 356 3.12 -4.98 7.61
CA MET A 356 2.45 -4.08 8.56
C MET A 356 0.91 -4.13 8.56
N LEU A 357 0.28 -4.76 7.57
CA LEU A 357 -1.18 -4.66 7.37
C LEU A 357 -1.99 -5.21 8.57
N ASP A 358 -1.69 -6.42 9.02
CA ASP A 358 -2.39 -7.05 10.15
C ASP A 358 -2.20 -6.26 11.45
N ILE A 359 -0.98 -5.75 11.66
CA ILE A 359 -0.64 -4.97 12.86
C ILE A 359 -1.31 -3.60 12.81
N SER A 360 -1.35 -2.95 11.65
CA SER A 360 -2.07 -1.68 11.45
C SER A 360 -3.56 -1.85 11.79
N ASN A 361 -4.21 -2.91 11.26
CA ASN A 361 -5.59 -3.26 11.60
C ASN A 361 -5.77 -3.47 13.10
N THR A 362 -4.88 -4.24 13.72
CA THR A 362 -4.97 -4.57 15.15
C THR A 362 -4.84 -3.31 16.00
N ILE A 363 -3.84 -2.46 15.74
CA ILE A 363 -3.59 -1.25 16.52
C ILE A 363 -4.77 -0.28 16.41
N VAL A 364 -5.30 -0.05 15.20
CA VAL A 364 -6.48 0.81 15.00
C VAL A 364 -7.67 0.32 15.85
N GLN A 365 -7.86 -0.99 15.97
CA GLN A 365 -8.96 -1.53 16.75
C GLN A 365 -8.74 -1.48 18.27
N THR A 366 -7.51 -1.73 18.72
CA THR A 366 -7.21 -1.95 20.14
C THR A 366 -6.65 -0.73 20.88
N ALA A 367 -6.02 0.19 20.16
CA ALA A 367 -5.26 1.30 20.75
C ALA A 367 -5.96 2.67 20.61
N MET A 368 -7.05 2.76 19.85
CA MET A 368 -7.85 3.97 19.72
C MET A 368 -9.08 3.91 20.64
N SER A 369 -9.63 5.07 21.02
CA SER A 369 -10.88 5.13 21.76
C SER A 369 -12.07 4.66 20.93
N ASP A 370 -13.12 4.20 21.61
CA ASP A 370 -14.37 3.80 20.95
C ASP A 370 -15.03 4.99 20.24
N GLU A 371 -14.97 6.17 20.85
CA GLU A 371 -15.43 7.43 20.25
C GLU A 371 -14.71 7.72 18.93
N THR A 372 -13.37 7.74 18.91
CA THR A 372 -12.61 8.06 17.68
C THR A 372 -12.94 7.09 16.55
N LYS A 373 -13.06 5.79 16.85
CA LYS A 373 -13.41 4.76 15.86
C LYS A 373 -14.78 4.99 15.22
N LEU A 374 -15.73 5.58 15.96
CA LEU A 374 -17.08 5.85 15.49
C LEU A 374 -17.21 7.19 14.77
N SER A 375 -16.61 8.26 15.32
CA SER A 375 -16.89 9.64 14.92
C SER A 375 -15.76 10.32 14.13
N ASN A 376 -14.53 9.79 14.16
CA ASN A 376 -13.37 10.43 13.52
C ASN A 376 -12.65 9.50 12.52
N ARG A 377 -13.29 9.31 11.36
CA ARG A 377 -12.74 8.47 10.26
C ARG A 377 -11.41 8.98 9.72
N THR A 378 -11.16 10.28 9.79
CA THR A 378 -9.89 10.89 9.36
C THR A 378 -8.74 10.46 10.27
N ALA A 379 -8.93 10.49 11.59
CA ALA A 379 -7.93 9.99 12.55
C ALA A 379 -7.66 8.49 12.33
N VAL A 380 -8.71 7.69 12.15
CA VAL A 380 -8.59 6.25 11.83
C VAL A 380 -7.75 6.03 10.57
N ALA A 381 -8.04 6.77 9.50
CA ALA A 381 -7.29 6.68 8.25
C ALA A 381 -5.83 7.14 8.41
N ALA A 382 -5.59 8.25 9.12
CA ALA A 382 -4.26 8.80 9.34
C ALA A 382 -3.37 7.84 10.15
N ILE A 383 -3.88 7.26 11.24
CA ILE A 383 -3.15 6.26 12.04
C ILE A 383 -2.86 5.02 11.19
N ARG A 384 -3.85 4.55 10.43
CA ARG A 384 -3.69 3.38 9.55
C ARG A 384 -2.59 3.62 8.51
N ILE A 385 -2.61 4.78 7.84
CA ILE A 385 -1.61 5.17 6.84
C ILE A 385 -0.23 5.33 7.50
N SER A 386 -0.13 5.97 8.67
CA SER A 386 1.13 6.13 9.40
C SER A 386 1.77 4.78 9.73
N LEU A 387 0.97 3.81 10.20
CA LEU A 387 1.43 2.45 10.51
C LEU A 387 1.78 1.65 9.27
N LEU A 388 0.97 1.75 8.21
CA LEU A 388 1.27 1.12 6.94
C LEU A 388 2.53 1.72 6.30
N GLY A 389 2.84 2.98 6.59
CA GLY A 389 4.04 3.70 6.13
C GLY A 389 5.35 3.23 6.76
N GLN A 390 5.32 2.39 7.80
CA GLN A 390 6.54 1.93 8.47
C GLN A 390 7.21 0.76 7.77
N ASP A 391 8.55 0.74 7.85
CA ASP A 391 9.35 -0.41 7.45
C ASP A 391 9.11 -1.62 8.37
N PRO A 392 8.77 -2.79 7.83
CA PRO A 392 8.51 -3.98 8.64
C PRO A 392 9.70 -4.40 9.52
N GLU A 393 10.93 -4.32 9.01
CA GLU A 393 12.12 -4.76 9.77
C GLU A 393 12.46 -3.75 10.87
N GLY A 394 12.44 -2.46 10.55
CA GLY A 394 12.61 -1.38 11.52
C GLY A 394 11.58 -1.44 12.65
N TYR A 395 10.30 -1.62 12.32
CA TYR A 395 9.23 -1.80 13.31
C TYR A 395 9.45 -3.05 14.18
N ALA A 396 9.88 -4.16 13.58
CA ALA A 396 10.17 -5.39 14.31
C ALA A 396 11.35 -5.22 15.28
N LYS A 397 12.40 -4.50 14.87
CA LYS A 397 13.55 -4.16 15.74
C LYS A 397 13.14 -3.21 16.86
N ALA A 398 12.29 -2.22 16.59
CA ALA A 398 11.74 -1.32 17.60
C ALA A 398 10.90 -2.08 18.65
N SER A 399 10.09 -3.04 18.20
CA SER A 399 9.34 -3.94 19.08
C SER A 399 10.29 -4.77 19.96
N GLY A 400 11.39 -5.27 19.40
CA GLY A 400 12.45 -5.94 20.14
C GLY A 400 13.14 -5.02 21.17
N ALA A 401 13.49 -3.80 20.76
CA ALA A 401 14.11 -2.78 21.60
C ALA A 401 13.25 -2.44 22.82
N LEU A 402 11.94 -2.32 22.64
CA LEU A 402 10.97 -2.12 23.72
C LEU A 402 10.87 -3.37 24.62
N ALA A 403 10.82 -4.56 24.03
CA ALA A 403 10.74 -5.82 24.77
C ALA A 403 11.97 -6.05 25.68
N SER A 404 13.14 -5.55 25.28
CA SER A 404 14.39 -5.65 26.03
C SER A 404 14.76 -4.36 26.78
N ALA A 405 13.85 -3.39 26.88
CA ALA A 405 14.15 -2.11 27.51
C ALA A 405 14.45 -2.32 29.02
N PRO A 406 15.63 -1.87 29.51
CA PRO A 406 15.91 -1.91 30.94
C PRO A 406 15.03 -0.90 31.67
N GLU A 407 14.93 -1.05 32.99
CA GLU A 407 14.27 -0.06 33.85
C GLU A 407 14.92 1.33 33.67
N LEU A 408 14.09 2.36 33.62
CA LEU A 408 14.52 3.76 33.56
C LEU A 408 14.12 4.44 34.87
N ASP A 409 15.07 5.15 35.48
CA ASP A 409 14.84 5.86 36.74
C ASP A 409 14.25 7.25 36.49
N PHE A 410 12.92 7.34 36.47
CA PHE A 410 12.20 8.60 36.26
C PHE A 410 12.47 9.62 37.38
N THR A 411 12.96 9.21 38.56
CA THR A 411 13.26 10.14 39.67
C THR A 411 14.43 11.07 39.40
N GLN A 412 15.27 10.73 38.43
CA GLN A 412 16.45 11.51 38.04
C GLN A 412 16.15 12.54 36.95
N ILE A 413 14.91 12.62 36.46
CA ILE A 413 14.51 13.61 35.46
C ILE A 413 14.49 14.99 36.13
N LYS A 414 15.37 15.89 35.65
CA LYS A 414 15.49 17.27 36.13
C LYS A 414 14.64 18.27 35.36
N ALA A 415 14.28 17.94 34.13
CA ALA A 415 13.52 18.81 33.25
C ALA A 415 12.06 18.90 33.74
N PRO A 416 11.44 20.10 33.75
CA PRO A 416 10.00 20.22 33.88
C PRO A 416 9.32 19.31 32.86
N THR A 417 8.35 18.52 33.31
CA THR A 417 7.76 17.46 32.50
C THR A 417 6.24 17.60 32.41
N LEU A 418 5.69 17.42 31.21
CA LEU A 418 4.27 17.24 30.94
C LEU A 418 4.02 15.80 30.47
N ILE A 419 3.13 15.08 31.14
CA ILE A 419 2.57 13.81 30.62
C ILE A 419 1.18 14.08 30.07
N ILE A 420 0.91 13.61 28.86
CA ILE A 420 -0.43 13.58 28.26
C ILE A 420 -0.85 12.13 28.09
N THR A 421 -2.02 11.77 28.61
CA THR A 421 -2.63 10.44 28.45
C THR A 421 -4.11 10.56 28.07
N GLY A 422 -4.68 9.52 27.48
CA GLY A 422 -6.10 9.41 27.17
C GLY A 422 -6.86 8.62 28.23
N SER A 423 -8.11 8.98 28.51
CA SER A 423 -8.95 8.23 29.47
C SER A 423 -9.22 6.78 29.04
N GLU A 424 -9.08 6.47 27.75
CA GLU A 424 -9.23 5.14 27.17
C GLU A 424 -7.88 4.53 26.70
N ASP A 425 -6.74 5.16 27.01
CA ASP A 425 -5.43 4.61 26.68
C ASP A 425 -5.15 3.35 27.51
N LYS A 426 -5.22 2.18 26.86
CA LYS A 426 -4.96 0.88 27.50
C LYS A 426 -3.46 0.53 27.55
N ILE A 427 -2.62 1.29 26.86
CA ILE A 427 -1.18 1.05 26.74
C ILE A 427 -0.44 1.91 27.75
N SER A 428 -0.71 3.22 27.76
CA SER A 428 -0.21 4.19 28.73
C SER A 428 -1.35 4.68 29.63
N SER A 429 -1.91 3.75 30.40
CA SER A 429 -3.12 4.02 31.20
C SER A 429 -2.95 5.20 32.16
N PRO A 430 -4.04 5.90 32.51
CA PRO A 430 -4.01 6.95 33.53
C PRO A 430 -3.36 6.49 34.85
N ALA A 431 -3.60 5.24 35.24
CA ALA A 431 -2.99 4.65 36.43
C ALA A 431 -1.45 4.52 36.31
N LEU A 432 -0.94 4.16 35.13
CA LEU A 432 0.50 4.13 34.87
C LEU A 432 1.09 5.55 34.90
N CYS A 433 0.42 6.52 34.27
CA CYS A 433 0.86 7.90 34.26
C CYS A 433 0.88 8.51 35.67
N ASP A 434 -0.05 8.12 36.55
CA ASP A 434 -0.05 8.51 37.96
C ASP A 434 1.11 7.89 38.76
N VAL A 435 1.59 6.70 38.39
CA VAL A 435 2.84 6.16 38.97
C VAL A 435 4.03 7.02 38.58
N TYR A 436 4.15 7.41 37.31
CA TYR A 436 5.23 8.29 36.85
C TYR A 436 5.15 9.69 37.45
N SER A 437 3.94 10.22 37.68
CA SER A 437 3.72 11.54 38.29
C SER A 437 4.33 11.65 39.68
N ARG A 438 4.36 10.54 40.43
CA ARG A 438 4.92 10.49 41.79
C ARG A 438 6.43 10.38 41.80
N GLN A 439 7.05 10.05 40.66
CA GLN A 439 8.49 9.86 40.53
C GLN A 439 9.18 11.13 40.03
N ILE A 440 8.55 11.90 39.14
CA ILE A 440 9.16 13.08 38.51
C ILE A 440 8.83 14.34 39.31
N HIS A 441 9.85 15.12 39.66
CA HIS A 441 9.64 16.40 40.34
C HIS A 441 9.15 17.49 39.37
N GLY A 442 8.17 18.30 39.77
CA GLY A 442 7.67 19.41 38.94
C GLY A 442 6.88 18.97 37.69
N ILE A 443 6.25 17.80 37.76
CA ILE A 443 5.46 17.24 36.66
C ILE A 443 4.03 17.80 36.61
N LYS A 444 3.53 17.96 35.39
CA LYS A 444 2.11 18.18 35.08
C LYS A 444 1.58 16.94 34.35
N VAL A 445 0.40 16.46 34.74
CA VAL A 445 -0.27 15.33 34.06
C VAL A 445 -1.63 15.80 33.55
N GLU A 446 -1.87 15.61 32.27
CA GLU A 446 -3.09 16.00 31.58
C GLU A 446 -3.76 14.77 30.98
N MET A 447 -5.06 14.63 31.26
CA MET A 447 -5.86 13.50 30.79
C MET A 447 -6.90 13.99 29.79
N LEU A 448 -6.87 13.43 28.58
CA LEU A 448 -7.81 13.73 27.51
C LEU A 448 -8.98 12.76 27.58
N ASP A 449 -10.19 13.30 27.78
CA ASP A 449 -11.41 12.49 27.81
C ASP A 449 -11.74 11.89 26.43
N LYS A 450 -12.13 10.62 26.43
CA LYS A 450 -12.49 9.76 25.28
C LYS A 450 -11.39 9.63 24.23
N VAL A 451 -10.14 9.57 24.67
CA VAL A 451 -8.97 9.45 23.80
C VAL A 451 -8.22 8.17 24.12
N GLY A 452 -7.79 7.44 23.08
CA GLY A 452 -6.91 6.29 23.20
C GLY A 452 -5.43 6.68 23.19
N HIS A 453 -4.58 5.76 22.74
CA HIS A 453 -3.12 5.91 22.75
C HIS A 453 -2.59 6.86 21.68
N TRP A 454 -3.37 7.17 20.63
CA TRP A 454 -2.92 7.98 19.50
C TRP A 454 -3.32 9.44 19.67
N HIS A 455 -3.03 10.00 20.84
CA HIS A 455 -3.44 11.33 21.33
C HIS A 455 -3.48 12.41 20.24
N LEU A 456 -2.39 12.58 19.47
CA LEU A 456 -2.31 13.64 18.47
C LEU A 456 -3.25 13.44 17.28
N PHE A 457 -3.57 12.21 16.92
CA PHE A 457 -4.54 11.95 15.85
C PHE A 457 -5.98 11.97 16.37
N GLU A 458 -6.19 11.48 17.60
CA GLU A 458 -7.52 11.40 18.21
C GLU A 458 -8.02 12.75 18.72
N ALA A 459 -7.11 13.64 19.11
CA ALA A 459 -7.40 14.91 19.76
C ALA A 459 -6.36 16.01 19.44
N SER A 460 -6.04 16.19 18.17
CA SER A 460 -4.98 17.08 17.68
C SER A 460 -4.98 18.47 18.32
N GLU A 461 -6.10 19.19 18.24
CA GLU A 461 -6.21 20.57 18.75
C GLU A 461 -5.96 20.63 20.26
N ARG A 462 -6.60 19.73 21.04
CA ARG A 462 -6.41 19.65 22.49
C ARG A 462 -4.96 19.33 22.87
N VAL A 463 -4.31 18.43 22.13
CA VAL A 463 -2.89 18.11 22.36
C VAL A 463 -2.01 19.31 22.03
N ILE A 464 -2.26 20.00 20.91
CA ILE A 464 -1.49 21.18 20.50
C ILE A 464 -1.59 22.27 21.57
N ASP A 465 -2.80 22.56 22.07
CA ASP A 465 -3.01 23.58 23.11
C ASP A 465 -2.21 23.25 24.38
N LEU A 466 -2.29 22.01 24.87
CA LEU A 466 -1.54 21.56 26.04
C LEU A 466 -0.02 21.69 25.85
N VAL A 467 0.50 21.30 24.69
CA VAL A 467 1.94 21.40 24.37
C VAL A 467 2.36 22.86 24.27
N VAL A 468 1.61 23.70 23.57
CA VAL A 468 1.91 25.11 23.37
C VAL A 468 1.89 25.87 24.70
N ASP A 469 0.90 25.60 25.56
CA ASP A 469 0.81 26.22 26.88
C ASP A 469 2.00 25.83 27.75
N PHE A 470 2.38 24.56 27.76
CA PHE A 470 3.53 24.08 28.52
C PHE A 470 4.88 24.60 27.99
N VAL A 471 5.02 24.76 26.67
CA VAL A 471 6.21 25.35 26.07
C VAL A 471 6.36 26.81 26.49
N LYS A 472 5.26 27.57 26.60
CA LYS A 472 5.26 28.99 26.98
C LYS A 472 5.49 29.27 28.47
N THR A 473 5.06 28.36 29.37
CA THR A 473 5.22 28.50 30.83
C THR A 473 6.59 28.08 31.30
#